data_AF-A0A813VR69-F1
#
_entry.id   AF-A0A813VR69-F1
#
_cell.length_a   1.000
_cell.length_b   1.000
_cell.length_c   1.000
_cell.angle_alpha   90.00
_cell.angle_beta   90.00
_cell.angle_gamma   90.00
#
_symmetry.space_group_name_H-M   'P 1'
#
loop_
_entity.id
_entity.type
_entity.pdbx_description
1 polymer ?
#
loop_
_entity_poly.entity_id
_entity_poly.type
_entity_poly.pdbx_seq_one_letter_code
_entity_poly.pdbx_strand_id
1 'polypeptide(L)' 'MGSQAIKAADQPRAQWYWKSNSDPWSTNEKEEWTKYSDIESAITEEAFNRKNQTKLADLDNYSINLNNSIQINKSDPNK' A
#
# COMPACT_ATOMS: atom_id res chain seq x y z
N MET A 1 27.12 -6.83 -35.00
CA MET A 1 25.85 -6.36 -34.41
C MET A 1 25.64 -7.12 -33.12
N GLY A 2 26.07 -6.55 -31.99
CA GLY A 2 25.92 -7.19 -30.68
C GLY A 2 24.66 -6.67 -30.00
N SER A 3 23.63 -7.49 -29.90
CA SER A 3 22.46 -7.19 -29.08
C SER A 3 22.88 -7.27 -27.61
N GLN A 4 23.01 -6.12 -26.95
CA GLN A 4 23.15 -6.08 -25.50
C GLN A 4 21.80 -6.41 -24.87
N ALA A 5 21.72 -7.58 -24.24
CA ALA A 5 20.64 -7.90 -23.32
C ALA A 5 20.72 -6.90 -22.14
N ILE A 6 19.75 -6.00 -22.06
CA ILE A 6 19.57 -5.14 -20.90
C ILE A 6 19.14 -6.07 -19.77
N LYS A 7 20.05 -6.37 -18.83
CA LYS A 7 19.69 -6.96 -17.55
C LYS A 7 18.56 -6.09 -17.00
N ALA A 8 17.38 -6.67 -16.78
CA ALA A 8 16.35 -6.05 -15.97
C ALA A 8 16.99 -5.80 -14.60
N ALA A 9 17.46 -4.56 -14.38
CA ALA A 9 17.87 -4.13 -13.06
C ALA A 9 16.65 -4.34 -12.18
N ASP A 10 16.82 -5.10 -11.10
CA ASP A 10 15.85 -5.30 -10.04
C ASP A 10 15.49 -3.90 -9.52
N GLN A 11 14.48 -3.27 -10.13
CA GLN A 11 14.08 -1.94 -9.72
C GLN A 11 13.52 -2.08 -8.31
N PRO A 12 14.00 -1.29 -7.34
CA PRO A 12 13.48 -1.37 -5.98
C PRO A 12 11.97 -1.11 -6.05
N ARG A 13 11.18 -2.15 -5.80
CA ARG A 13 9.72 -2.03 -5.73
C ARG A 13 9.39 -1.07 -4.59
N ALA A 14 8.42 -0.20 -4.80
CA ALA A 14 7.93 0.69 -3.76
C ALA A 14 7.46 -0.15 -2.56
N GLN A 15 7.99 0.17 -1.38
CA GLN A 15 7.59 -0.47 -0.13
C GLN A 15 6.53 0.40 0.55
N TRP A 16 5.37 -0.17 0.77
CA TRP A 16 4.26 0.49 1.44
C TRP A 16 4.20 0.10 2.93
N TYR A 17 3.73 1.02 3.77
CA TYR A 17 3.59 0.85 5.22
C TYR A 17 2.21 1.36 5.68
N TRP A 18 1.75 0.87 6.84
CA TRP A 18 0.57 1.36 7.53
C TRP A 18 0.86 1.64 9.00
N LYS A 19 0.18 2.65 9.56
CA LYS A 19 0.31 3.02 10.97
C LYS A 19 -0.43 2.00 11.82
N SER A 20 0.32 1.22 12.61
CA SER A 20 -0.18 0.08 13.38
C SER A 20 -0.35 0.35 14.87
N ASN A 21 -0.30 1.63 15.26
CA ASN A 21 -0.62 2.07 16.61
C ASN A 21 -2.02 1.58 17.03
N SER A 22 -2.18 1.27 18.33
CA SER A 22 -3.48 0.92 18.91
C SER A 22 -4.47 2.08 18.77
N ASP A 23 -4.00 3.32 19.02
CA ASP A 23 -4.71 4.54 18.66
C ASP A 23 -3.99 5.26 17.50
N PRO A 24 -4.49 5.15 16.25
CA PRO A 24 -3.86 5.78 15.11
C PRO A 24 -3.90 7.31 15.14
N TRP A 25 -4.74 7.92 15.98
CA TRP A 25 -4.91 9.36 16.10
C TRP A 25 -4.17 9.97 17.29
N SER A 26 -3.61 9.14 18.17
CA SER A 26 -2.81 9.62 19.29
C SER A 26 -1.58 10.37 18.80
N THR A 27 -1.35 11.56 19.37
CA THR A 27 -0.14 12.36 19.16
C THR A 27 0.93 12.10 20.21
N ASN A 28 0.61 11.33 21.26
CA ASN A 28 1.48 11.06 22.40
C ASN A 28 2.18 9.70 22.30
N GLU A 29 1.71 8.82 21.43
CA GLU A 29 2.34 7.54 21.17
C GLU A 29 3.45 7.67 20.11
N LYS A 30 4.50 6.86 20.26
CA LYS A 30 5.51 6.71 19.21
C LYS A 30 4.84 6.08 17.99
N GLU A 31 5.03 6.66 16.81
CA GLU A 31 4.47 6.12 15.59
C GLU A 31 5.09 4.75 15.27
N GLU A 32 4.22 3.76 15.11
CA GLU A 32 4.58 2.41 14.71
C GLU A 32 4.09 2.18 13.28
N TRP A 33 5.03 1.87 12.39
CA TRP A 33 4.75 1.60 10.99
C TRP A 33 5.03 0.14 10.69
N THR A 34 3.99 -0.58 10.28
CA THR A 34 4.10 -1.98 9.86
C THR A 34 4.15 -2.03 8.34
N LYS A 35 5.06 -2.84 7.80
CA LYS A 35 5.18 -3.04 6.36
C LYS A 35 4.01 -3.87 5.83
N TYR A 36 3.49 -3.49 4.67
CA TYR A 36 2.68 -4.42 3.88
C TYR A 36 3.55 -5.55 3.33
N SER A 37 2.96 -6.71 3.07
CA SER A 37 3.64 -7.78 2.34
C SER A 37 4.05 -7.32 0.93
N ASP A 38 4.94 -8.08 0.29
CA ASP A 38 5.39 -7.77 -1.07
C ASP A 38 4.24 -7.78 -2.09
N ILE A 39 3.24 -8.64 -1.86
CA ILE A 39 2.04 -8.76 -2.70
C ILE A 39 1.13 -7.56 -2.48
N GLU A 40 0.81 -7.23 -1.23
CA GLU A 40 -0.04 -6.08 -0.90
C GLU A 40 0.60 -4.76 -1.36
N SER A 41 1.91 -4.62 -1.20
CA SER A 41 2.67 -3.46 -1.69
C SER A 41 2.59 -3.35 -3.22
N ALA A 42 2.72 -4.47 -3.94
CA ALA A 42 2.58 -4.47 -5.40
C ALA A 42 1.17 -4.08 -5.86
N ILE A 43 0.12 -4.60 -5.21
CA ILE A 43 -1.28 -4.26 -5.53
C ILE A 43 -1.54 -2.78 -5.25
N THR A 44 -1.05 -2.28 -4.11
CA THR A 44 -1.20 -0.88 -3.69
C THR A 44 -0.48 0.05 -4.68
N GLU A 45 0.74 -0.30 -5.07
CA GLU A 45 1.52 0.44 -6.06
C GLU A 45 0.83 0.46 -7.43
N GLU A 46 0.31 -0.68 -7.89
CA GLU A 46 -0.41 -0.77 -9.17
C GLU A 46 -1.69 0.08 -9.15
N ALA A 47 -2.43 0.07 -8.04
CA ALA A 47 -3.61 0.90 -7.84
C ALA A 47 -3.25 2.39 -7.76
N PHE A 48 -2.15 2.74 -7.08
CA PHE A 48 -1.65 4.11 -6.99
C PHE A 48 -1.24 4.68 -8.35
N ASN A 49 -0.55 3.88 -9.17
CA ASN A 49 -0.18 4.26 -10.53
C ASN A 49 -1.40 4.43 -11.44
N ARG A 50 -2.52 3.75 -11.12
CA ARG A 50 -3.82 3.88 -11.81
C ARG A 50 -4.81 4.79 -11.09
N LYS A 51 -4.39 5.62 -10.11
CA LYS A 51 -5.30 6.37 -9.23
C LYS A 51 -6.32 7.28 -9.93
N ASN A 52 -6.06 7.66 -11.18
CA ASN A 52 -7.02 8.40 -12.02
C ASN A 52 -8.26 7.56 -12.41
N GLN A 53 -8.22 6.24 -12.23
CA GLN A 53 -9.29 5.28 -12.55
C GLN A 53 -9.93 4.68 -11.29
N THR A 54 -9.13 4.31 -10.29
CA THR A 54 -9.62 3.78 -9.01
C THR A 54 -8.95 4.48 -7.83
N LYS A 55 -9.75 4.94 -6.87
CA LYS A 55 -9.25 5.55 -5.62
C LYS A 55 -9.02 4.54 -4.51
N LEU A 56 -9.35 3.28 -4.77
CA LEU A 56 -9.29 2.19 -3.80
C LEU A 56 -8.34 1.11 -4.32
N ALA A 57 -7.36 0.73 -3.50
CA ALA A 57 -6.65 -0.53 -3.66
C ALA A 57 -7.44 -1.58 -2.85
N ASP A 58 -7.96 -2.60 -3.52
CA ASP A 58 -8.74 -3.65 -2.87
C ASP A 58 -7.83 -4.82 -2.50
N LEU A 59 -7.77 -5.13 -1.19
CA LEU A 59 -7.00 -6.24 -0.62
C LEU A 59 -7.97 -7.19 0.09
N ASP A 60 -7.54 -8.39 0.49
CA ASP A 60 -8.47 -9.43 0.95
C ASP A 60 -9.36 -8.98 2.12
N ASN A 61 -8.76 -8.50 3.21
CA ASN A 61 -9.49 -8.16 4.44
C ASN A 61 -9.79 -6.66 4.60
N TYR A 62 -9.20 -5.82 3.75
CA TYR A 62 -9.30 -4.37 3.87
C TYR A 62 -9.11 -3.72 2.50
N SER A 63 -9.50 -2.46 2.37
CA SER A 63 -9.25 -1.66 1.17
C SER A 63 -8.48 -0.40 1.57
N ILE A 64 -7.54 0.05 0.74
CA ILE A 64 -6.78 1.28 0.98
C ILE A 64 -7.39 2.38 0.13
N ASN A 65 -7.92 3.42 0.78
CA ASN A 65 -8.31 4.66 0.12
C ASN A 65 -7.05 5.49 -0.16
N LEU A 66 -6.62 5.49 -1.43
CA LEU A 66 -5.41 6.14 -1.91
C LEU A 66 -5.50 7.67 -1.92
N ASN A 67 -6.72 8.23 -1.89
CA ASN A 67 -6.90 9.68 -1.80
C ASN A 67 -6.58 10.21 -0.40
N ASN A 68 -7.00 9.45 0.62
CA ASN A 68 -6.87 9.84 2.01
C ASN A 68 -5.70 9.14 2.70
N SER A 69 -5.08 8.16 2.04
CA SER A 69 -4.07 7.25 2.61
C SER A 69 -4.57 6.53 3.86
N ILE A 70 -5.82 6.04 3.81
CA ILE A 70 -6.50 5.38 4.93
C ILE A 70 -6.80 3.92 4.58
N GLN A 71 -6.49 3.00 5.48
CA GLN A 71 -6.91 1.61 5.42
C GLN A 71 -8.31 1.45 6.02
N ILE A 72 -9.21 0.76 5.30
CA ILE A 72 -10.60 0.51 5.71
C ILE A 72 -10.79 -1.00 5.83
N ASN A 73 -11.07 -1.49 7.03
CA ASN A 73 -11.36 -2.91 7.24
C ASN A 73 -12.72 -3.28 6.62
N LYS A 74 -12.77 -4.35 5.82
CA LYS A 74 -14.02 -4.81 5.17
C LYS A 74 -14.98 -5.50 6.13
N SER A 75 -14.46 -6.07 7.20
CA SER A 75 -15.21 -6.78 8.23
C SER A 75 -15.69 -5.85 9.36
N ASP A 76 -15.47 -4.54 9.25
CA ASP A 76 -16.01 -3.59 10.24
C ASP A 76 -17.54 -3.53 10.11
N PRO A 77 -18.30 -3.98 11.13
CA PRO A 77 -19.75 -4.08 11.06
C PRO A 77 -20.47 -2.73 11.19
N ASN A 78 -19.76 -1.62 11.41
CA ASN A 78 -20.36 -0.28 11.51
C ASN A 78 -20.57 0.39 10.13
N LYS A 79 -20.93 -0.39 9.11
CA LYS A 79 -21.20 0.13 7.76
C LYS A 79 -22.64 -0.06 7.34
#